data_AF-F4P4Q5-F1
#
_entry.id   AF-F4P4Q5-F1
#
_cell.length_a   1.000
_cell.length_b   1.000
_cell.length_c   1.000
_cell.angle_alpha   90.00
_cell.angle_beta   90.00
_cell.angle_gamma   90.00
#
_symmetry.space_group_name_H-M   'P 1'
#
loop_
_entity.id
_entity.type
_entity.pdbx_description
1 polymer ?
#
loop_
_entity_poly.entity_id
_entity_poly.type
_entity_poly.pdbx_seq_one_letter_code
_entity_poly.pdbx_strand_id
1 'polypeptide(L)'
;MYWKDVYDIDRESPRNQYIGSLEVPNGRCAVYPNRYQHKEQSFELADPTQPGHCKILTFFVVNPSCRIVSTAHVAPQQPQWYNSSLDKAPIPPELWNDITQYIQGVQSPAETKHHRDKLTSDRTQIIRVYNEYIYEQVYNLGPWQ
;
A
#
# COMPACT_ATOMS: atom_id res chain seq x y z
N MET A 1 4.58 -22.21 -34.37
CA MET A 1 5.32 -21.22 -35.17
C MET A 1 4.75 -19.81 -34.94
N TYR A 2 3.43 -19.59 -35.11
CA TYR A 2 2.76 -18.28 -34.95
C TYR A 2 3.10 -17.42 -33.71
N TRP A 3 3.27 -18.00 -32.51
CA TRP A 3 3.46 -17.22 -31.28
C TRP A 3 4.84 -16.56 -31.15
N LYS A 4 5.89 -17.22 -31.64
CA LYS A 4 7.25 -16.67 -31.66
C LYS A 4 7.36 -15.54 -32.68
N ASP A 5 6.74 -15.73 -33.85
CA ASP A 5 6.84 -14.78 -34.95
C ASP A 5 6.01 -13.50 -34.72
N VAL A 6 4.94 -13.57 -33.91
CA VAL A 6 4.03 -12.43 -33.63
C VAL A 6 4.28 -11.77 -32.27
N TYR A 7 4.63 -12.54 -31.24
CA TYR A 7 4.74 -12.05 -29.87
C TYR A 7 6.13 -12.21 -29.26
N ASP A 8 7.07 -12.86 -29.96
CA ASP A 8 8.41 -13.21 -29.44
C ASP A 8 8.37 -14.07 -28.15
N ILE A 9 7.37 -14.95 -28.05
CA ILE A 9 7.16 -15.84 -26.89
C ILE A 9 7.36 -17.30 -27.33
N ASP A 10 8.06 -18.07 -26.51
CA ASP A 10 8.21 -19.53 -26.63
C ASP A 10 7.73 -20.28 -25.38
N ARG A 11 7.97 -21.61 -25.35
CA ARG A 11 7.53 -22.48 -24.26
C ARG A 11 8.27 -22.26 -22.95
N GLU A 12 9.42 -21.61 -22.96
CA GLU A 12 10.24 -21.35 -21.78
C GLU A 12 10.07 -19.90 -21.30
N SER A 13 9.44 -19.06 -22.12
CA SER A 13 9.15 -17.68 -21.82
C SER A 13 8.26 -17.53 -20.57
N PRO A 14 8.60 -16.60 -19.65
CA PRO A 14 7.74 -16.29 -18.51
C PRO A 14 6.35 -15.81 -18.96
N ARG A 15 5.31 -16.14 -18.19
CA ARG A 15 3.95 -15.57 -18.42
C ARG A 15 3.86 -14.09 -18.10
N ASN A 16 4.83 -13.55 -17.39
CA ASN A 16 4.91 -12.13 -17.10
C ASN A 16 5.58 -11.36 -18.25
N GLN A 17 4.95 -10.27 -18.67
CA GLN A 17 5.47 -9.37 -19.68
C GLN A 17 5.84 -8.04 -19.05
N TYR A 18 7.05 -7.56 -19.33
CA TYR A 18 7.45 -6.22 -18.91
C TYR A 18 6.73 -5.16 -19.75
N ILE A 19 5.85 -4.41 -19.10
CA ILE A 19 5.05 -3.36 -19.74
C ILE A 19 5.71 -1.98 -19.71
N GLY A 20 6.76 -1.80 -18.89
CA GLY A 20 7.49 -0.53 -18.75
C GLY A 20 7.70 -0.09 -17.30
N SER A 21 8.19 1.15 -17.16
CA SER A 21 8.37 1.85 -15.89
C SER A 21 7.71 3.24 -15.96
N LEU A 22 7.35 3.76 -14.79
CA LEU A 22 6.77 5.09 -14.66
C LEU A 22 7.47 5.83 -13.52
N GLU A 23 8.07 6.97 -13.83
CA GLU A 23 8.59 7.87 -12.81
C GLU A 23 7.45 8.65 -12.13
N VAL A 24 7.48 8.71 -10.81
CA VAL A 24 6.47 9.40 -9.98
C VAL A 24 7.14 10.53 -9.20
N PRO A 25 7.42 11.69 -9.84
CA PRO A 25 7.92 12.87 -9.14
C PRO A 25 6.85 13.43 -8.20
N ASN A 26 7.26 14.35 -7.32
CA ASN A 26 6.36 15.01 -6.39
C ASN A 26 5.13 15.61 -7.12
N GLY A 27 3.94 15.37 -6.56
CA GLY A 27 2.67 15.82 -7.13
C GLY A 27 2.11 14.93 -8.25
N ARG A 28 2.83 13.91 -8.74
CA ARG A 28 2.30 12.97 -9.73
C ARG A 28 1.46 11.89 -9.06
N CYS A 29 0.29 11.59 -9.63
CA CYS A 29 -0.54 10.47 -9.27
C CYS A 29 -0.46 9.38 -10.35
N ALA A 30 -0.32 8.12 -9.93
CA ALA A 30 -0.37 6.96 -10.80
C ALA A 30 -1.56 6.08 -10.38
N VAL A 31 -2.40 5.69 -11.35
CA VAL A 31 -3.56 4.84 -11.13
C VAL A 31 -3.46 3.65 -12.08
N TYR A 32 -3.49 2.45 -11.51
CA TYR A 32 -3.42 1.21 -12.28
C TYR A 32 -4.20 0.11 -11.56
N PRO A 33 -4.68 -0.92 -12.28
CA PRO A 33 -5.40 -2.02 -11.67
C PRO A 33 -4.47 -2.90 -10.82
N ASN A 34 -4.96 -3.40 -9.67
CA ASN A 34 -4.21 -4.31 -8.78
C ASN A 34 -3.80 -5.65 -9.40
N ARG A 35 -4.24 -5.95 -10.64
CA ARG A 35 -3.83 -7.15 -11.39
C ARG A 35 -2.42 -7.06 -11.95
N TYR A 36 -1.83 -5.87 -12.01
CA TYR A 36 -0.47 -5.71 -12.52
C TYR A 36 0.54 -5.95 -11.41
N GLN A 37 1.46 -6.87 -11.67
CA GLN A 37 2.65 -6.99 -10.85
C GLN A 37 3.48 -5.71 -11.02
N HIS A 38 3.83 -5.08 -9.91
CA HIS A 38 4.61 -3.86 -9.88
C HIS A 38 5.61 -3.93 -8.73
N LYS A 39 6.68 -3.15 -8.85
CA LYS A 39 7.63 -2.91 -7.77
C LYS A 39 7.95 -1.43 -7.69
N GLU A 40 8.11 -0.94 -6.47
CA GLU A 40 8.71 0.36 -6.22
C GLU A 40 10.23 0.17 -6.23
N GLN A 41 10.92 0.87 -7.12
CA GLN A 41 12.38 0.78 -7.18
C GLN A 41 12.99 1.53 -5.98
N SER A 42 14.03 0.97 -5.39
CA SER A 42 14.82 1.66 -4.36
C SER A 42 15.35 2.99 -4.92
N PHE A 43 15.31 4.03 -4.10
CA PHE A 43 15.83 5.34 -4.42
C PHE A 43 16.58 5.90 -3.23
N GLU A 44 17.46 6.85 -3.51
CA GLU A 44 18.26 7.56 -2.53
C GLU A 44 18.27 9.05 -2.86
N LEU A 45 18.74 9.87 -1.93
CA LEU A 45 18.93 11.29 -2.19
C LEU A 45 20.11 11.45 -3.15
N ALA A 46 19.95 12.32 -4.14
CA ALA A 46 21.03 12.69 -5.04
C ALA A 46 22.24 13.27 -4.28
N ASP A 47 21.98 13.99 -3.18
CA ASP A 47 22.97 14.38 -2.20
C ASP A 47 22.60 13.78 -0.83
N PRO A 48 23.31 12.73 -0.39
CA PRO A 48 23.08 12.08 0.91
C PRO A 48 23.33 12.98 2.13
N THR A 49 24.00 14.13 1.96
CA THR A 49 24.26 15.07 3.06
C THR A 49 23.07 15.99 3.35
N GLN A 50 22.10 16.06 2.44
CA GLN A 50 20.91 16.88 2.60
C GLN A 50 19.79 16.10 3.29
N PRO A 51 18.92 16.78 4.05
CA PRO A 51 17.70 16.14 4.56
C PRO A 51 16.73 15.87 3.41
N GLY A 52 16.08 14.71 3.42
CA GLY A 52 15.06 14.39 2.44
C GLY A 52 14.13 13.27 2.90
N HIS A 53 12.93 13.25 2.34
CA HIS A 53 11.92 12.23 2.63
C HIS A 53 11.03 11.98 1.42
N CYS A 54 10.51 10.76 1.30
CA CYS A 54 9.46 10.40 0.36
C CYS A 54 8.20 10.03 1.13
N LYS A 55 7.09 10.70 0.81
CA LYS A 55 5.76 10.38 1.34
C LYS A 55 4.90 9.95 0.18
N ILE A 56 4.40 8.72 0.27
CA ILE A 56 3.48 8.14 -0.71
C ILE A 56 2.13 7.97 -0.02
N LEU A 57 1.08 8.46 -0.67
CA LEU A 57 -0.30 8.23 -0.26
C LEU A 57 -0.96 7.30 -1.27
N THR A 58 -1.30 6.09 -0.82
CA THR A 58 -1.87 5.04 -1.67
C THR A 58 -3.32 4.81 -1.30
N PHE A 59 -4.19 4.82 -2.31
CA PHE A 59 -5.60 4.45 -2.16
C PHE A 59 -5.83 3.10 -2.82
N PHE A 60 -6.61 2.24 -2.16
CA PHE A 60 -7.07 0.98 -2.72
C PHE A 60 -8.57 1.08 -3.01
N VAL A 61 -8.93 0.94 -4.29
CA VAL A 61 -10.33 0.85 -4.68
C VAL A 61 -10.79 -0.60 -4.45
N VAL A 62 -11.84 -0.75 -3.65
CA VAL A 62 -12.43 -2.06 -3.31
C VAL A 62 -13.72 -2.28 -4.10
N ASN A 63 -14.14 -3.55 -4.24
CA ASN A 63 -15.40 -3.90 -4.87
C ASN A 63 -16.58 -3.25 -4.11
N PRO A 64 -17.40 -2.39 -4.75
CA PRO A 64 -18.51 -1.70 -4.07
C PRO A 64 -19.61 -2.66 -3.59
N SER A 65 -19.72 -3.86 -4.18
CA SER A 65 -20.65 -4.91 -3.71
C SER A 65 -20.23 -5.50 -2.36
N CYS A 66 -18.97 -5.33 -1.94
CA CYS A 66 -18.46 -5.74 -0.64
C CYS A 66 -18.47 -4.55 0.32
N ARG A 67 -19.43 -4.51 1.25
CA ARG A 67 -19.52 -3.43 2.22
C ARG A 67 -18.43 -3.57 3.29
N ILE A 68 -17.50 -2.62 3.31
CA ILE A 68 -16.50 -2.46 4.38
C ILE A 68 -16.77 -1.19 5.18
N VAL A 69 -16.15 -1.08 6.36
CA VAL A 69 -16.20 0.14 7.17
C VAL A 69 -15.52 1.26 6.40
N SER A 70 -16.27 2.33 6.11
CA SER A 70 -15.74 3.55 5.48
C SER A 70 -14.96 4.37 6.50
N THR A 71 -13.87 5.01 6.06
CA THR A 71 -13.13 5.99 6.87
C THR A 71 -14.00 7.18 7.28
N ALA A 72 -15.10 7.46 6.57
CA ALA A 72 -16.10 8.44 6.99
C ALA A 72 -16.79 8.10 8.33
N HIS A 73 -16.76 6.83 8.75
CA HIS A 73 -17.31 6.36 10.02
C HIS A 73 -16.23 6.01 11.05
N VAL A 74 -14.95 6.24 10.73
CA VAL A 74 -13.83 6.00 11.64
C VAL A 74 -13.43 7.33 12.27
N ALA A 75 -13.49 7.40 13.60
CA ALA A 75 -13.01 8.59 14.32
C ALA A 75 -11.50 8.79 14.10
N PRO A 76 -11.01 10.04 14.15
CA PRO A 76 -9.58 10.30 14.03
C PRO A 76 -8.76 9.53 15.08
N GLN A 77 -7.73 8.82 14.61
CA GLN A 77 -6.94 7.91 15.43
C GLN A 77 -5.65 8.55 15.96
N GLN A 78 -5.29 9.75 15.47
CA GLN A 78 -4.08 10.45 15.90
C GLN A 78 -4.28 11.11 17.26
N PRO A 79 -3.36 10.92 18.24
CA PRO A 79 -3.49 11.48 19.58
C PRO A 79 -3.63 13.01 19.59
N GLN A 80 -2.98 13.70 18.65
CA GLN A 80 -3.01 15.16 18.58
C GLN A 80 -4.39 15.73 18.22
N TRP A 81 -5.27 14.92 17.64
CA TRP A 81 -6.60 15.36 17.21
C TRP A 81 -7.43 15.88 18.38
N TYR A 82 -7.53 15.11 19.48
CA TYR A 82 -8.40 15.48 20.59
C TYR A 82 -7.81 16.61 21.42
N ASN A 83 -6.49 16.82 21.46
CA ASN A 83 -5.88 17.97 22.14
C ASN A 83 -6.49 19.28 21.62
N SER A 84 -6.55 19.43 20.28
CA SER A 84 -7.14 20.61 19.64
C SER A 84 -8.65 20.78 19.87
N SER A 85 -9.33 19.70 20.26
CA SER A 85 -10.77 19.70 20.56
C SER A 85 -11.03 20.01 22.04
N LEU A 86 -10.21 19.47 22.95
CA LEU A 86 -10.28 19.73 24.39
C LEU A 86 -9.99 21.20 24.71
N ASP A 87 -9.04 21.82 24.01
CA ASP A 87 -8.72 23.24 24.12
C ASP A 87 -9.95 24.15 23.90
N LYS A 88 -10.94 23.68 23.14
CA LYS A 88 -12.16 24.42 22.77
C LYS A 88 -13.39 23.97 23.56
N ALA A 89 -13.27 22.90 24.34
CA ALA A 89 -14.38 22.34 25.09
C ALA A 89 -14.52 23.04 26.44
N PRO A 90 -15.74 23.20 26.98
CA PRO A 90 -15.96 23.75 28.32
C PRO A 90 -15.64 22.70 29.41
N ILE A 91 -14.48 22.06 29.30
CA ILE A 91 -14.02 20.97 30.16
C ILE A 91 -12.77 21.45 30.91
N PRO A 92 -12.78 21.43 32.26
CA PRO A 92 -11.61 21.79 33.04
C PRO A 92 -10.35 20.96 32.66
N PRO A 93 -9.16 21.59 32.52
CA PRO A 93 -7.92 20.89 32.15
C PRO A 93 -7.57 19.70 33.04
N GLU A 94 -7.99 19.74 34.30
CA GLU A 94 -7.77 18.67 35.29
C GLU A 94 -8.41 17.34 34.87
N LEU A 95 -9.47 17.38 34.06
CA LEU A 95 -10.21 16.19 33.60
C LEU A 95 -9.72 15.65 32.25
N TRP A 96 -8.80 16.34 31.57
CA TRP A 96 -8.42 15.96 30.20
C TRP A 96 -7.77 14.58 30.14
N ASN A 97 -6.84 14.30 31.07
CA ASN A 97 -6.18 12.99 31.13
C ASN A 97 -7.20 11.86 31.32
N ASP A 98 -8.14 12.02 32.27
CA ASP A 98 -9.18 11.02 32.53
C ASP A 98 -10.05 10.79 31.29
N ILE A 99 -10.50 11.86 30.63
CA ILE A 99 -11.35 11.75 29.42
C ILE A 99 -10.61 11.05 28.28
N THR A 100 -9.33 11.37 28.06
CA THR A 100 -8.57 10.77 26.95
C THR A 100 -8.42 9.25 27.08
N GLN A 101 -8.42 8.71 28.30
CA GLN A 101 -8.39 7.26 28.54
C GLN A 101 -9.64 6.53 28.02
N TYR A 102 -10.77 7.25 27.87
CA TYR A 102 -12.02 6.69 27.36
C TYR A 102 -12.18 6.84 25.83
N ILE A 103 -11.29 7.58 25.15
CA ILE A 103 -11.37 7.76 23.70
C ILE A 103 -10.91 6.47 23.02
N GLN A 104 -11.85 5.76 22.41
CA GLN A 104 -11.57 4.52 21.71
C GLN A 104 -10.89 4.76 20.35
N GLY A 105 -9.96 3.89 19.99
CA GLY A 105 -9.37 3.84 18.65
C GLY A 105 -8.23 4.83 18.41
N VAL A 106 -7.82 5.61 19.41
CA VAL A 106 -6.58 6.39 19.37
C VAL A 106 -5.40 5.42 19.35
N GLN A 107 -4.43 5.70 18.48
CA GLN A 107 -3.21 4.90 18.36
C GLN A 107 -1.99 5.74 18.66
N SER A 108 -1.11 5.23 19.52
CA SER A 108 0.21 5.82 19.71
C SER A 108 1.04 5.72 18.42
N PRO A 109 2.07 6.57 18.26
CA PRO A 109 3.01 6.43 17.15
C PRO A 109 3.68 5.06 17.09
N ALA A 110 3.93 4.43 18.25
CA ALA A 110 4.53 3.10 18.34
C ALA A 110 3.59 2.01 17.83
N GLU A 111 2.31 2.03 18.23
CA GLU A 111 1.29 1.09 17.74
C GLU A 111 1.03 1.27 16.25
N THR A 112 0.94 2.53 15.79
CA THR A 112 0.78 2.83 14.36
C THR A 112 1.95 2.27 13.55
N LYS A 113 3.18 2.43 14.04
CA LYS A 113 4.38 1.84 13.42
C LYS A 113 4.31 0.31 13.43
N HIS A 114 3.93 -0.30 14.54
CA HIS A 114 3.77 -1.76 14.61
C HIS A 114 2.75 -2.30 13.59
N HIS A 115 1.58 -1.66 13.48
CA HIS A 115 0.58 -2.01 12.48
C HIS A 115 1.11 -1.85 11.05
N ARG A 116 1.85 -0.77 10.77
CA ARG A 116 2.48 -0.55 9.47
C ARG A 116 3.50 -1.65 9.14
N ASP A 117 4.35 -2.01 10.09
CA ASP A 117 5.39 -3.02 9.88
C ASP A 117 4.76 -4.40 9.65
N LYS A 118 3.71 -4.74 10.41
CA LYS A 118 2.91 -5.96 10.20
C LYS A 118 2.27 -6.00 8.81
N LEU A 119 1.59 -4.92 8.40
CA LEU A 119 0.97 -4.83 7.07
C LEU A 119 2.00 -4.97 5.94
N THR A 120 3.20 -4.39 6.13
CA THR A 120 4.30 -4.49 5.16
C THR A 120 4.82 -5.93 5.06
N SER A 121 4.98 -6.60 6.19
CA SER A 121 5.36 -8.01 6.26
C SER A 121 4.32 -8.91 5.57
N ASP A 122 3.05 -8.76 5.93
CA ASP A 122 1.95 -9.55 5.36
C ASP A 122 1.85 -9.34 3.84
N ARG A 123 1.95 -8.09 3.37
CA ARG A 123 1.99 -7.75 1.94
C ARG A 123 3.17 -8.41 1.23
N THR A 124 4.35 -8.43 1.85
CA THR A 124 5.55 -9.06 1.27
C THR A 124 5.35 -10.57 1.11
N GLN A 125 4.76 -11.23 2.10
CA GLN A 125 4.42 -12.66 2.02
C GLN A 125 3.41 -12.95 0.92
N ILE A 126 2.33 -12.15 0.83
CA ILE A 126 1.30 -12.29 -0.22
C ILE A 126 1.92 -12.10 -1.61
N ILE A 127 2.74 -11.05 -1.80
CA ILE A 127 3.41 -10.81 -3.09
C ILE A 127 4.29 -12.00 -3.46
N ARG A 128 5.06 -12.54 -2.51
CA ARG A 128 5.92 -13.70 -2.76
C ARG A 128 5.11 -14.92 -3.24
N VAL A 129 3.99 -15.21 -2.57
CA VAL A 129 3.09 -16.31 -2.96
C VAL A 129 2.49 -16.05 -4.35
N TYR A 130 2.02 -14.83 -4.62
CA TYR A 130 1.44 -14.48 -5.93
C TYR A 130 2.49 -14.57 -7.05
N ASN A 131 3.73 -14.16 -6.79
CA ASN A 131 4.81 -14.27 -7.75
C ASN A 131 5.03 -15.73 -8.14
N GLU A 132 5.23 -16.60 -7.15
CA GLU A 132 5.49 -18.04 -7.38
C GLU A 132 4.32 -18.72 -8.11
N TYR A 133 3.08 -18.51 -7.65
CA TYR A 133 1.94 -19.28 -8.16
C TYR A 133 1.22 -18.66 -9.34
N ILE A 134 1.36 -17.35 -9.61
CA ILE A 134 0.62 -16.66 -10.66
C ILE A 134 1.55 -16.08 -11.72
N TYR A 135 2.54 -15.28 -11.32
CA TYR A 135 3.32 -14.48 -12.29
C TYR A 135 4.55 -15.21 -12.86
N GLU A 136 5.21 -16.06 -12.08
CA GLU A 136 6.43 -16.79 -12.48
C GLU A 136 6.12 -18.13 -13.16
N GLN A 137 4.85 -18.45 -13.39
CA GLN A 137 4.48 -19.63 -14.16
C GLN A 137 4.98 -19.52 -15.62
N VAL A 138 5.50 -20.62 -16.13
CA VAL A 138 5.90 -20.76 -17.54
C VAL A 138 4.66 -21.11 -18.40
N TYR A 139 4.67 -20.76 -19.69
CA TYR A 139 3.61 -21.17 -20.62
C TYR A 139 3.59 -22.69 -20.85
N ASN A 140 2.94 -23.43 -19.95
CA ASN A 140 2.67 -24.85 -20.17
C ASN A 140 1.46 -25.03 -21.11
N LEU A 141 1.72 -25.05 -22.42
CA LEU A 141 0.74 -25.48 -23.43
C LEU A 141 0.64 -27.00 -23.33
N GLY A 142 -0.41 -27.49 -22.65
CA GLY A 142 -0.72 -28.93 -22.57
C GLY A 142 -0.82 -29.61 -23.94
N PRO A 143 -0.93 -30.95 -23.99
CA PRO A 143 -0.72 -31.77 -25.18
C PRO A 143 -1.88 -31.73 -26.19
N TRP A 144 -2.51 -30.57 -26.39
CA TRP A 144 -3.43 -30.35 -27.51
C TRP A 144 -2.60 -29.98 -28.75
N GLN A 145 -1.87 -30.97 -29.26
CA GLN A 145 -1.35 -31.09 -30.62
C GLN A 145 -1.58 -32.53 -31.10
#